data_AF-A0A4V2AA30-F1
#
_entry.id   AF-A0A4V2AA30-F1
#
_cell.length_a   1.000
_cell.length_b   1.000
_cell.length_c   1.000
_cell.angle_alpha   90.00
_cell.angle_beta   90.00
_cell.angle_gamma   90.00
#
_symmetry.space_group_name_H-M   'P 1'
#
loop_
_entity.id
_entity.type
_entity.pdbx_description
1 polymer ?
#
loop_
_entity_poly.entity_id
_entity_poly.type
_entity_poly.pdbx_seq_one_letter_code
_entity_poly.pdbx_strand_id
1 'polypeptide(L)'
;MLTSADGIAWTTIAFNAGSPTDQFMSVAYGNGVYILTARDTLGPYANIYRSTTAANNSWTYSTSALSLGAMVNRVQFLNNKFFAFLAGNDMYSSTDGITWTNFTSSVVLTNPDNSTTPWNSSHQIFNGVWDGTKYHFYGSSAYYSGYGSTFTSTDGVNFRLLTKTAYIVPQESNYINGLWLVCGNEGVVSSSDGLTYKHPGGSFREMVKTANKYVAVGVVGQDAQVYNSTDFTNWTDHSPANQREFYTVAYDGTNVLAGGYTGVMRSTNDGDSWSTVYNNTNETFSAMAYGNGRFVAGGYDGNAGFIRYSTDAGTTWTTASTADNWYIKIKHINNVFFAFGNRNSDYESVIMYSTDGIT
;
A
#
# COMPACT_ATOMS: atom_id res chain seq x y z
N MET A 1 -4.00 20.18 7.93
CA MET A 1 -4.69 19.27 6.98
C MET A 1 -4.66 19.94 5.60
N LEU A 2 -4.58 19.16 4.52
CA LEU A 2 -4.56 19.68 3.15
C LEU A 2 -5.72 19.06 2.36
N THR A 3 -6.24 19.78 1.37
CA THR A 3 -7.19 19.24 0.38
C THR A 3 -6.76 19.60 -1.02
N SER A 4 -7.14 18.76 -1.97
CA SER A 4 -6.91 18.97 -3.39
C SER A 4 -8.00 18.27 -4.19
N ALA A 5 -8.55 18.96 -5.18
CA ALA A 5 -9.53 18.39 -6.10
C ALA A 5 -8.86 17.64 -7.26
N ASP A 6 -7.59 17.95 -7.55
CA ASP A 6 -6.83 17.42 -8.69
C ASP A 6 -5.58 16.60 -8.26
N GLY A 7 -5.26 16.59 -6.97
CA GLY A 7 -4.06 15.97 -6.41
C GLY A 7 -2.77 16.76 -6.66
N ILE A 8 -2.85 17.92 -7.33
CA ILE A 8 -1.71 18.76 -7.75
C ILE A 8 -1.67 20.04 -6.93
N ALA A 9 -2.77 20.81 -6.95
CA ALA A 9 -2.88 22.04 -6.18
C ALA A 9 -3.46 21.72 -4.79
N TRP A 10 -2.63 21.89 -3.76
CA TRP A 10 -3.01 21.63 -2.38
C TRP A 10 -3.30 22.92 -1.63
N THR A 11 -4.45 22.96 -0.96
CA THR A 11 -4.85 24.09 -0.12
C THR A 11 -4.88 23.66 1.34
N THR A 12 -4.34 24.48 2.22
CA THR A 12 -4.42 24.28 3.66
C THR A 12 -5.85 24.42 4.15
N ILE A 13 -6.31 23.40 4.88
CA ILE A 13 -7.55 23.48 5.65
C ILE A 13 -7.23 23.93 7.06
N ALA A 14 -7.80 25.07 7.46
CA ALA A 14 -7.77 25.55 8.84
C ALA A 14 -8.61 24.62 9.73
N PHE A 15 -7.98 24.09 10.77
CA PHE A 15 -8.60 23.15 11.71
C PHE A 15 -8.97 23.90 12.99
N ASN A 16 -10.22 23.77 13.44
CA ASN A 16 -10.83 24.60 14.49
C ASN A 16 -11.25 23.82 15.75
N ALA A 17 -10.84 22.55 15.86
CA ALA A 17 -11.30 21.65 16.90
C ALA A 17 -10.12 20.97 17.59
N GLY A 18 -10.31 20.62 18.87
CA GLY A 18 -9.35 19.87 19.67
C GLY A 18 -8.02 20.57 19.95
N SER A 19 -6.99 19.79 20.25
CA SER A 19 -5.67 20.28 20.65
C SER A 19 -4.68 20.31 19.47
N PRO A 20 -3.76 21.29 19.39
CA PRO A 20 -2.64 21.26 18.45
C PRO A 20 -1.69 20.06 18.60
N THR A 21 -1.74 19.36 19.74
CA THR A 21 -0.91 18.18 20.04
C THR A 21 -1.57 16.86 19.66
N ASP A 22 -2.79 16.89 19.15
CA ASP A 22 -3.49 15.69 18.73
C ASP A 22 -2.81 15.05 17.52
N GLN A 23 -2.58 13.74 17.60
CA GLN A 23 -1.98 12.97 16.52
C GLN A 23 -3.07 12.36 15.68
N PHE A 24 -3.32 12.93 14.50
CA PHE A 24 -4.29 12.38 13.54
C PHE A 24 -3.87 10.98 13.07
N MET A 25 -4.83 10.06 13.08
CA MET A 25 -4.58 8.64 12.81
C MET A 25 -5.21 8.18 11.50
N SER A 26 -6.48 8.48 11.28
CA SER A 26 -7.22 7.94 10.14
C SER A 26 -8.42 8.82 9.82
N VAL A 27 -8.79 8.89 8.54
CA VAL A 27 -9.97 9.59 8.05
C VAL A 27 -10.84 8.65 7.22
N ALA A 28 -12.15 8.71 7.42
CA ALA A 28 -13.14 7.99 6.62
C ALA A 28 -14.26 8.94 6.19
N TYR A 29 -14.80 8.72 4.99
CA TYR A 29 -16.00 9.41 4.51
C TYR A 29 -17.09 8.38 4.21
N GLY A 30 -18.31 8.67 4.63
CA GLY A 30 -19.48 7.84 4.39
C GLY A 30 -20.73 8.47 4.99
N ASN A 31 -21.92 8.08 4.52
CA ASN A 31 -23.19 8.66 4.96
C ASN A 31 -23.20 10.21 4.98
N GLY A 32 -22.49 10.86 4.06
CA GLY A 32 -22.42 12.32 3.95
C GLY A 32 -21.54 13.02 5.00
N VAL A 33 -20.72 12.29 5.76
CA VAL A 33 -19.87 12.85 6.80
C VAL A 33 -18.43 12.33 6.72
N TYR A 34 -17.49 13.21 7.05
CA TYR A 34 -16.09 12.90 7.30
C TYR A 34 -15.89 12.65 8.78
N ILE A 35 -15.20 11.56 9.10
CA ILE A 35 -14.76 11.21 10.44
C ILE A 35 -13.25 11.13 10.43
N LEU A 36 -12.61 11.87 11.32
CA LEU A 36 -11.17 11.85 11.56
C LEU A 36 -10.93 11.39 12.99
N THR A 37 -10.07 10.40 13.19
CA THR A 37 -9.65 9.94 14.52
C THR A 37 -8.31 10.54 14.88
N ALA A 38 -8.11 10.83 16.17
CA ALA A 38 -6.82 11.28 16.69
C ALA A 38 -6.51 10.66 18.04
N ARG A 39 -5.21 10.58 18.37
CA ARG A 39 -4.74 10.25 19.72
C ARG A 39 -4.41 11.54 20.47
N ASP A 40 -5.04 11.73 21.62
CA ASP A 40 -4.64 12.77 22.57
C ASP A 40 -3.41 12.28 23.36
N THR A 41 -2.43 13.16 23.51
CA THR A 41 -1.19 12.90 24.25
C THR A 41 -1.25 13.35 25.71
N LEU A 42 -2.30 14.06 26.11
CA LEU A 42 -2.47 14.69 27.43
C LEU A 42 -3.75 14.25 28.16
N GLY A 43 -4.64 13.51 27.49
CA GLY A 43 -5.99 13.15 27.94
C GLY A 43 -6.48 11.88 27.23
N PRO A 44 -7.77 11.51 27.29
CA PRO A 44 -8.21 10.18 26.83
C PRO A 44 -7.71 9.89 25.41
N TYR A 45 -7.00 8.77 25.23
CA TYR A 45 -6.16 8.46 24.07
C TYR A 45 -6.89 8.34 22.70
N ALA A 46 -8.18 8.73 22.61
CA ALA A 46 -8.99 8.63 21.42
C ALA A 46 -9.99 9.80 21.30
N ASN A 47 -9.79 10.63 20.27
CA ASN A 47 -10.68 11.71 19.87
C ASN A 47 -11.36 11.38 18.54
N ILE A 48 -12.65 11.72 18.43
CA ILE A 48 -13.42 11.69 17.17
C ILE A 48 -13.70 13.11 16.71
N TYR A 49 -13.27 13.42 15.50
CA TYR A 49 -13.57 14.65 14.78
C TYR A 49 -14.56 14.36 13.67
N ARG A 50 -15.51 15.26 13.48
CA ARG A 50 -16.59 15.14 12.50
C ARG A 50 -16.81 16.43 11.73
N SER A 51 -17.01 16.30 10.42
CA SER A 51 -17.45 17.39 9.54
C SER A 51 -18.31 16.85 8.40
N THR A 52 -19.30 17.61 7.93
CA THR A 52 -20.09 17.28 6.71
C THR A 52 -19.43 17.80 5.43
N THR A 53 -18.44 18.69 5.54
CA THR A 53 -17.85 19.39 4.38
C THR A 53 -16.34 19.26 4.29
N ALA A 54 -15.67 18.89 5.39
CA ALA A 54 -14.21 18.94 5.55
C ALA A 54 -13.59 20.32 5.18
N ALA A 55 -14.38 21.39 5.18
CA ALA A 55 -13.92 22.74 4.86
C ALA A 55 -13.24 23.44 6.05
N ASN A 56 -12.68 24.62 5.80
CA ASN A 56 -12.10 25.48 6.83
C ASN A 56 -13.04 25.67 8.01
N ASN A 57 -12.52 25.39 9.20
CA ASN A 57 -13.21 25.59 10.47
C ASN A 57 -14.58 24.89 10.59
N SER A 58 -14.78 23.78 9.87
CA SER A 58 -16.05 23.03 9.85
C SER A 58 -16.10 21.84 10.82
N TRP A 59 -15.03 21.62 11.59
CA TRP A 59 -14.87 20.42 12.40
C TRP A 59 -15.46 20.60 13.80
N THR A 60 -16.13 19.56 14.27
CA THR A 60 -16.55 19.37 15.67
C THR A 60 -15.84 18.14 16.22
N TYR A 61 -15.68 18.02 17.53
CA TYR A 61 -15.01 16.86 18.11
C TYR A 61 -15.61 16.42 19.45
N SER A 62 -15.38 15.15 19.79
CA SER A 62 -15.78 14.53 21.05
C SER A 62 -14.62 13.72 21.63
N THR A 63 -14.36 13.90 22.92
CA THR A 63 -13.34 13.17 23.72
C THR A 63 -13.91 11.96 24.46
N SER A 64 -15.23 11.75 24.38
CA SER A 64 -15.96 10.66 25.07
C SER A 64 -16.72 9.74 24.13
N ALA A 65 -16.54 9.91 22.82
CA ALA A 65 -17.18 9.06 21.80
C ALA A 65 -16.68 7.61 21.83
N LEU A 66 -15.43 7.38 22.26
CA LEU A 66 -14.78 6.08 22.37
C LEU A 66 -14.34 5.82 23.82
N SER A 67 -13.87 4.61 24.13
CA SER A 67 -13.40 4.25 25.48
C SER A 67 -12.25 5.15 25.92
N LEU A 68 -12.37 5.69 27.14
CA LEU A 68 -11.28 6.39 27.80
C LEU A 68 -10.21 5.36 28.19
N GLY A 69 -9.00 5.46 27.63
CA GLY A 69 -7.86 4.62 28.02
C GLY A 69 -7.25 3.73 26.94
N ALA A 70 -7.88 3.60 25.77
CA ALA A 70 -7.31 2.88 24.63
C ALA A 70 -7.05 3.81 23.44
N MET A 71 -5.92 3.62 22.76
CA MET A 71 -5.56 4.42 21.59
C MET A 71 -6.45 4.07 20.40
N VAL A 72 -6.99 5.06 19.69
CA VAL A 72 -7.63 4.79 18.41
C VAL A 72 -6.59 4.50 17.33
N ASN A 73 -6.79 3.43 16.57
CA ASN A 73 -5.91 3.04 15.46
C ASN A 73 -6.51 3.45 14.12
N ARG A 74 -7.81 3.21 13.93
CA ARG A 74 -8.44 3.36 12.62
C ARG A 74 -9.92 3.69 12.75
N VAL A 75 -10.40 4.52 11.82
CA VAL A 75 -11.82 4.57 11.46
C VAL A 75 -11.98 4.13 10.01
N GLN A 76 -12.98 3.31 9.73
CA GLN A 76 -13.32 2.90 8.36
C GLN A 76 -14.82 2.95 8.16
N PHE A 77 -15.25 3.35 6.96
CA PHE A 77 -16.63 3.26 6.55
C PHE A 77 -16.85 1.99 5.73
N LEU A 78 -17.66 1.06 6.24
CA LEU A 78 -17.93 -0.23 5.62
C LEU A 78 -19.42 -0.52 5.71
N ASN A 79 -20.07 -0.76 4.56
CA ASN A 79 -21.48 -1.14 4.47
C ASN A 79 -22.43 -0.24 5.30
N ASN A 80 -22.49 1.05 4.94
CA ASN A 80 -23.38 2.04 5.55
C ASN A 80 -23.13 2.36 7.03
N LYS A 81 -22.00 1.94 7.61
CA LYS A 81 -21.61 2.31 8.97
C LYS A 81 -20.11 2.53 9.10
N PHE A 82 -19.74 3.41 10.01
CA PHE A 82 -18.37 3.57 10.49
C PHE A 82 -18.05 2.49 11.52
N PHE A 83 -16.83 1.99 11.46
CA PHE A 83 -16.19 1.20 12.49
C PHE A 83 -14.99 1.97 13.02
N ALA A 84 -14.82 2.03 14.34
CA ALA A 84 -13.60 2.48 14.98
C ALA A 84 -12.93 1.28 15.65
N PHE A 85 -11.69 1.02 15.27
CA PHE A 85 -10.86 -0.04 15.82
C PHE A 85 -9.76 0.58 16.68
N LEU A 86 -9.67 0.13 17.93
CA LEU A 86 -8.73 0.65 18.91
C LEU A 86 -7.53 -0.28 19.09
N ALA A 87 -6.52 0.20 19.80
CA ALA A 87 -5.46 -0.61 20.37
C ALA A 87 -6.08 -1.59 21.37
N GLY A 88 -5.81 -2.89 21.20
CA GLY A 88 -6.50 -3.95 21.93
C GLY A 88 -7.78 -4.40 21.24
N ASN A 89 -8.75 -4.86 22.02
CA ASN A 89 -9.93 -5.57 21.49
C ASN A 89 -11.16 -4.70 21.28
N ASP A 90 -11.11 -3.43 21.71
CA ASP A 90 -12.26 -2.53 21.68
C ASP A 90 -12.66 -2.14 20.24
N MET A 91 -13.96 -2.27 19.96
CA MET A 91 -14.57 -1.96 18.67
C MET A 91 -15.88 -1.18 18.86
N TYR A 92 -16.01 -0.11 18.08
CA TYR A 92 -17.18 0.74 18.07
C TYR A 92 -17.75 0.85 16.66
N SER A 93 -19.06 1.07 16.56
CA SER A 93 -19.69 1.41 15.29
C SER A 93 -20.62 2.61 15.42
N SER A 94 -20.84 3.30 14.31
CA SER A 94 -21.72 4.46 14.22
C SER A 94 -22.25 4.61 12.80
N THR A 95 -23.50 5.03 12.62
CA THR A 95 -24.05 5.36 11.29
C THR A 95 -23.97 6.84 10.97
N ASP A 96 -23.86 7.71 11.97
CA ASP A 96 -23.93 9.17 11.86
C ASP A 96 -22.62 9.89 12.26
N GLY A 97 -21.69 9.15 12.87
CA GLY A 97 -20.42 9.66 13.41
C GLY A 97 -20.57 10.45 14.71
N ILE A 98 -21.77 10.51 15.28
CA ILE A 98 -22.11 11.21 16.52
C ILE A 98 -22.31 10.18 17.63
N THR A 99 -23.22 9.22 17.42
CA THR A 99 -23.51 8.17 18.38
C THR A 99 -22.67 6.95 18.07
N TRP A 100 -21.78 6.59 19.00
CA TRP A 100 -20.90 5.42 18.87
C TRP A 100 -21.32 4.34 19.86
N THR A 101 -21.52 3.13 19.36
CA THR A 101 -21.88 1.96 20.17
C THR A 101 -20.69 1.04 20.27
N ASN A 102 -20.21 0.80 21.50
CA ASN A 102 -19.26 -0.28 21.76
C ASN A 102 -19.99 -1.62 21.59
N PHE A 103 -19.56 -2.43 20.63
CA PHE A 103 -20.16 -3.74 20.36
C PHE A 103 -19.24 -4.90 20.73
N THR A 104 -18.09 -4.62 21.35
CA THR A 104 -17.03 -5.59 21.67
C THR A 104 -17.55 -6.81 22.43
N SER A 105 -18.36 -6.60 23.47
CA SER A 105 -18.92 -7.68 24.29
C SER A 105 -20.01 -8.49 23.59
N SER A 106 -20.54 -8.00 22.47
CA SER A 106 -21.54 -8.68 21.66
C SER A 106 -20.91 -9.57 20.58
N VAL A 107 -19.59 -9.51 20.40
CA VAL A 107 -18.91 -10.31 19.38
C VAL A 107 -18.77 -11.76 19.82
N VAL A 108 -19.29 -12.65 18.97
CA VAL A 108 -19.10 -14.10 19.08
C VAL A 108 -18.08 -14.52 18.02
N LEU A 109 -16.99 -15.15 18.45
CA LEU A 109 -15.95 -15.65 17.56
C LEU A 109 -16.06 -17.17 17.40
N THR A 110 -16.33 -17.63 16.18
CA THR A 110 -16.23 -19.06 15.81
C THR A 110 -14.86 -19.36 15.20
N ASN A 111 -14.10 -20.22 15.86
CA ASN A 111 -12.76 -20.65 15.47
C ASN A 111 -12.77 -21.67 14.32
N PRO A 112 -11.63 -21.89 13.63
CA PRO A 112 -11.47 -22.87 12.56
C PRO A 112 -12.02 -24.26 12.87
N ASP A 113 -11.84 -24.73 14.11
CA ASP A 113 -12.34 -26.01 14.64
C ASP A 113 -13.83 -26.01 15.05
N ASN A 114 -14.56 -24.93 14.74
CA ASN A 114 -15.96 -24.66 15.10
C ASN A 114 -16.22 -24.44 16.60
N SER A 115 -15.20 -24.36 17.44
CA SER A 115 -15.37 -23.88 18.81
C SER A 115 -15.75 -22.40 18.82
N THR A 116 -16.52 -21.98 19.82
CA THR A 116 -16.84 -20.56 20.03
C THR A 116 -16.07 -20.02 21.22
N THR A 117 -15.43 -18.87 21.06
CA THR A 117 -14.75 -18.15 22.13
C THR A 117 -15.26 -16.71 22.24
N PRO A 118 -15.40 -16.14 23.44
CA PRO A 118 -15.72 -14.72 23.60
C PRO A 118 -14.63 -13.82 23.04
N TRP A 119 -15.00 -12.71 22.40
CA TRP A 119 -14.04 -11.68 22.02
C TRP A 119 -13.48 -10.97 23.26
N ASN A 120 -12.15 -10.94 23.39
CA ASN A 120 -11.44 -10.42 24.56
C ASN A 120 -10.10 -9.80 24.14
N SER A 121 -9.30 -9.32 25.10
CA SER A 121 -8.02 -8.62 24.90
C SER A 121 -6.96 -9.39 24.11
N SER A 122 -7.15 -10.68 23.86
CA SER A 122 -6.27 -11.52 23.05
C SER A 122 -6.55 -11.46 21.55
N HIS A 123 -7.49 -10.61 21.13
CA HIS A 123 -7.87 -10.39 19.74
C HIS A 123 -7.87 -8.90 19.43
N GLN A 124 -7.60 -8.57 18.17
CA GLN A 124 -7.65 -7.19 17.70
C GLN A 124 -7.98 -7.16 16.21
N ILE A 125 -8.73 -6.15 15.78
CA ILE A 125 -8.93 -5.82 14.36
C ILE A 125 -8.09 -4.59 14.03
N PHE A 126 -7.40 -4.62 12.88
CA PHE A 126 -6.60 -3.50 12.39
C PHE A 126 -7.31 -2.75 11.28
N ASN A 127 -7.95 -3.48 10.36
CA ASN A 127 -8.71 -2.94 9.24
C ASN A 127 -9.67 -4.00 8.68
N GLY A 128 -10.49 -3.62 7.70
CA GLY A 128 -11.31 -4.56 6.94
C GLY A 128 -11.89 -3.97 5.67
N VAL A 129 -12.62 -4.83 4.95
CA VAL A 129 -13.33 -4.53 3.71
C VAL A 129 -14.76 -5.08 3.75
N TRP A 130 -15.64 -4.50 2.94
CA TRP A 130 -16.95 -5.05 2.63
C TRP A 130 -16.95 -5.49 1.17
N ASP A 131 -17.24 -6.78 0.92
CA ASP A 131 -17.18 -7.34 -0.44
C ASP A 131 -18.51 -7.28 -1.21
N GLY A 132 -19.54 -6.64 -0.62
CA GLY A 132 -20.91 -6.64 -1.14
C GLY A 132 -21.82 -7.65 -0.44
N THR A 133 -21.26 -8.66 0.23
CA THR A 133 -22.00 -9.76 0.87
C THR A 133 -21.61 -9.96 2.34
N LYS A 134 -20.34 -9.77 2.69
CA LYS A 134 -19.81 -9.93 4.03
C LYS A 134 -18.64 -8.98 4.29
N TYR A 135 -18.40 -8.71 5.55
CA TYR A 135 -17.19 -8.07 6.05
C TYR A 135 -16.06 -9.08 6.07
N HIS A 136 -14.87 -8.63 5.69
CA HIS A 136 -13.60 -9.29 5.96
C HIS A 136 -12.77 -8.36 6.82
N PHE A 137 -12.51 -8.75 8.06
CA PHE A 137 -11.66 -8.01 8.99
C PHE A 137 -10.32 -8.72 9.14
N TYR A 138 -9.27 -7.94 9.32
CA TYR A 138 -7.90 -8.44 9.40
C TYR A 138 -7.24 -7.94 10.68
N GLY A 139 -6.51 -8.82 11.37
CA GLY A 139 -6.07 -8.52 12.72
C GLY A 139 -5.20 -9.59 13.37
N SER A 140 -5.34 -9.73 14.68
CA SER A 140 -4.66 -10.73 15.50
C SER A 140 -5.65 -11.64 16.23
N SER A 141 -5.23 -12.86 16.52
CA SER A 141 -6.00 -13.80 17.33
C SER A 141 -5.07 -14.70 18.14
N ALA A 142 -5.38 -14.89 19.42
CA ALA A 142 -4.72 -15.89 20.25
C ALA A 142 -4.80 -17.32 19.69
N TYR A 143 -5.81 -17.64 18.87
CA TYR A 143 -5.91 -18.96 18.23
C TYR A 143 -4.66 -19.29 17.38
N TYR A 144 -4.03 -18.26 16.80
CA TYR A 144 -2.80 -18.39 16.03
C TYR A 144 -1.58 -17.78 16.70
N SER A 145 -1.67 -17.45 17.99
CA SER A 145 -0.60 -16.83 18.77
C SER A 145 0.05 -15.60 18.11
N GLY A 146 -0.74 -14.76 17.42
CA GLY A 146 -0.18 -13.56 16.79
C GLY A 146 -1.03 -12.91 15.69
N TYR A 147 -0.35 -12.13 14.84
CA TYR A 147 -0.92 -11.36 13.73
C TYR A 147 -1.32 -12.22 12.52
N GLY A 148 -2.02 -11.62 11.57
CA GLY A 148 -2.41 -12.26 10.31
C GLY A 148 -3.64 -13.14 10.40
N SER A 149 -4.54 -12.82 11.31
CA SER A 149 -5.85 -13.45 11.40
C SER A 149 -6.84 -12.75 10.46
N THR A 150 -7.68 -13.54 9.78
CA THR A 150 -8.76 -13.04 8.94
C THR A 150 -10.10 -13.50 9.51
N PHE A 151 -11.03 -12.58 9.67
CA PHE A 151 -12.36 -12.81 10.21
C PHE A 151 -13.41 -12.45 9.17
N THR A 152 -14.42 -13.29 9.00
CA THR A 152 -15.57 -12.98 8.15
C THR A 152 -16.83 -12.78 8.97
N SER A 153 -17.72 -11.92 8.51
CA SER A 153 -18.99 -11.64 9.20
C SER A 153 -20.03 -11.09 8.23
N THR A 154 -21.29 -11.48 8.34
CA THR A 154 -22.37 -10.91 7.51
C THR A 154 -23.08 -9.73 8.18
N ASP A 155 -23.03 -9.65 9.51
CA ASP A 155 -23.70 -8.62 10.32
C ASP A 155 -22.72 -7.61 10.97
N GLY A 156 -21.44 -7.96 11.01
CA GLY A 156 -20.40 -7.18 11.66
C GLY A 156 -20.31 -7.38 13.17
N VAL A 157 -20.91 -8.45 13.71
CA VAL A 157 -20.82 -8.85 15.13
C VAL A 157 -20.56 -10.34 15.32
N ASN A 158 -21.10 -11.21 14.48
CA ASN A 158 -20.82 -12.65 14.51
C ASN A 158 -19.64 -12.96 13.58
N PHE A 159 -18.49 -13.30 14.16
CA PHE A 159 -17.22 -13.45 13.44
C PHE A 159 -16.85 -14.92 13.26
N ARG A 160 -16.43 -15.29 12.05
CA ARG A 160 -15.78 -16.57 11.75
C ARG A 160 -14.31 -16.33 11.46
N LEU A 161 -13.43 -16.85 12.32
CA LEU A 161 -11.97 -16.85 12.07
C LEU A 161 -11.63 -17.86 10.98
N LEU A 162 -11.11 -17.40 9.86
CA LEU A 162 -10.70 -18.27 8.75
C LEU A 162 -9.42 -19.03 9.07
N THR A 163 -9.24 -20.17 8.39
CA THR A 163 -7.96 -20.88 8.37
C THR A 163 -6.86 -19.96 7.84
N LYS A 164 -5.78 -19.79 8.60
CA LYS A 164 -4.63 -18.99 8.16
C LYS A 164 -3.86 -19.73 7.06
N THR A 165 -4.03 -19.31 5.81
CA THR A 165 -3.35 -19.89 4.64
C THR A 165 -2.14 -19.07 4.19
N ALA A 166 -2.01 -17.83 4.67
CA ALA A 166 -0.82 -16.99 4.51
C ALA A 166 -0.66 -16.12 5.77
N TYR A 167 0.60 -15.77 6.09
CA TYR A 167 0.91 -14.87 7.20
C TYR A 167 1.15 -13.46 6.67
N ILE A 168 0.45 -12.49 7.24
CA ILE A 168 0.67 -11.07 6.97
C ILE A 168 0.31 -10.25 8.21
N VAL A 169 1.11 -9.27 8.59
CA VAL A 169 0.74 -8.25 9.58
C VAL A 169 -0.04 -7.16 8.85
N PRO A 170 -1.38 -7.15 8.91
CA PRO A 170 -2.21 -6.30 8.06
C PRO A 170 -2.04 -4.83 8.42
N GLN A 171 -1.69 -4.02 7.43
CA GLN A 171 -1.63 -2.56 7.54
C GLN A 171 -2.79 -1.91 6.77
N GLU A 172 -3.05 -2.38 5.55
CA GLU A 172 -4.14 -1.91 4.70
C GLU A 172 -4.84 -3.07 4.00
N SER A 173 -6.09 -2.87 3.60
CA SER A 173 -6.83 -3.85 2.80
C SER A 173 -7.79 -3.18 1.82
N ASN A 174 -8.06 -3.87 0.72
CA ASN A 174 -8.99 -3.45 -0.32
C ASN A 174 -9.71 -4.65 -0.93
N TYR A 175 -10.95 -4.41 -1.40
CA TYR A 175 -11.68 -5.35 -2.24
C TYR A 175 -11.94 -4.67 -3.58
N ILE A 176 -11.31 -5.17 -4.64
CA ILE A 176 -11.33 -4.54 -5.96
C ILE A 176 -11.49 -5.63 -7.01
N ASN A 177 -12.49 -5.50 -7.87
CA ASN A 177 -12.73 -6.41 -9.01
C ASN A 177 -12.80 -7.90 -8.62
N GLY A 178 -13.42 -8.24 -7.49
CA GLY A 178 -13.52 -9.62 -7.05
C GLY A 178 -12.30 -10.15 -6.30
N LEU A 179 -11.29 -9.31 -6.05
CA LEU A 179 -10.06 -9.68 -5.36
C LEU A 179 -9.95 -9.01 -4.01
N TRP A 180 -9.65 -9.80 -2.98
CA TRP A 180 -9.28 -9.30 -1.65
C TRP A 180 -7.78 -9.11 -1.61
N LEU A 181 -7.34 -7.90 -1.32
CA LEU A 181 -5.94 -7.52 -1.19
C LEU A 181 -5.68 -7.08 0.25
N VAL A 182 -4.63 -7.63 0.86
CA VAL A 182 -4.15 -7.20 2.17
C VAL A 182 -2.68 -6.86 2.04
N CYS A 183 -2.31 -5.62 2.38
CA CYS A 183 -0.93 -5.16 2.40
C CYS A 183 -0.45 -5.09 3.85
N GLY A 184 0.82 -5.43 4.08
CA GLY A 184 1.38 -5.58 5.41
C GLY A 184 2.89 -5.59 5.43
N ASN A 185 3.46 -5.96 6.58
CA ASN A 185 4.91 -5.97 6.78
C ASN A 185 5.63 -6.96 5.84
N GLU A 186 4.92 -8.01 5.41
CA GLU A 186 5.41 -9.08 4.54
C GLU A 186 5.08 -8.84 3.05
N GLY A 187 4.65 -7.62 2.69
CA GLY A 187 4.26 -7.25 1.34
C GLY A 187 2.75 -7.29 1.14
N VAL A 188 2.27 -8.10 0.20
CA VAL A 188 0.84 -8.23 -0.12
C VAL A 188 0.44 -9.70 -0.12
N VAL A 189 -0.79 -9.99 0.32
CA VAL A 189 -1.47 -11.25 0.03
C VAL A 189 -2.75 -10.97 -0.72
N SER A 190 -3.12 -11.88 -1.61
CA SER A 190 -4.35 -11.82 -2.40
C SER A 190 -5.20 -13.06 -2.22
N SER A 191 -6.51 -12.91 -2.44
CA SER A 191 -7.47 -14.01 -2.45
C SER A 191 -8.52 -13.75 -3.53
N SER A 192 -8.92 -14.81 -4.25
CA SER A 192 -9.99 -14.79 -5.26
C SER A 192 -11.32 -15.35 -4.76
N ASP A 193 -11.33 -15.97 -3.58
CA ASP A 193 -12.52 -16.57 -2.94
C ASP A 193 -12.89 -15.91 -1.60
N GLY A 194 -12.02 -15.01 -1.10
CA GLY A 194 -12.15 -14.39 0.22
C GLY A 194 -11.92 -15.39 1.38
N LEU A 195 -11.43 -16.60 1.09
CA LEU A 195 -11.22 -17.67 2.07
C LEU A 195 -9.76 -18.08 2.14
N THR A 196 -9.11 -18.20 0.99
CA THR A 196 -7.74 -18.64 0.82
C THR A 196 -6.88 -17.46 0.36
N TYR A 197 -5.98 -17.02 1.24
CA TYR A 197 -5.01 -15.96 0.97
C TYR A 197 -3.65 -16.54 0.63
N LYS A 198 -2.95 -15.93 -0.32
CA LYS A 198 -1.63 -16.33 -0.79
C LYS A 198 -0.76 -15.10 -1.04
N HIS A 199 0.54 -15.21 -0.82
CA HIS A 199 1.47 -14.22 -1.36
C HIS A 199 1.49 -14.35 -2.88
N PRO A 200 1.57 -13.24 -3.63
CA PRO A 200 2.09 -13.33 -4.99
C PRO A 200 3.49 -13.93 -4.84
N GLY A 201 3.75 -15.11 -5.40
CA GLY A 201 4.93 -15.91 -5.04
C GLY A 201 6.25 -15.16 -5.30
N GLY A 202 7.31 -15.43 -4.53
CA GLY A 202 8.62 -14.77 -4.71
C GLY A 202 8.82 -13.47 -3.93
N SER A 203 9.98 -12.83 -4.12
CA SER A 203 10.36 -11.55 -3.50
C SER A 203 10.42 -10.46 -4.57
N PHE A 204 9.54 -9.46 -4.45
CA PHE A 204 9.35 -8.40 -5.44
C PHE A 204 9.77 -7.03 -4.92
N ARG A 205 10.28 -6.19 -5.82
CA ARG A 205 10.60 -4.78 -5.58
C ARG A 205 9.73 -3.83 -6.39
N GLU A 206 9.36 -4.22 -7.61
CA GLU A 206 8.44 -3.43 -8.44
C GLU A 206 7.62 -4.34 -9.36
N MET A 207 6.49 -3.81 -9.82
CA MET A 207 5.59 -4.48 -10.73
C MET A 207 4.97 -3.47 -11.71
N VAL A 208 4.71 -3.94 -12.93
CA VAL A 208 3.90 -3.25 -13.94
C VAL A 208 2.73 -4.12 -14.37
N LYS A 209 1.68 -3.47 -14.88
CA LYS A 209 0.61 -4.12 -15.62
C LYS A 209 0.85 -3.91 -17.11
N THR A 210 0.98 -5.00 -17.86
CA THR A 210 1.01 -5.01 -19.32
C THR A 210 -0.41 -5.14 -19.87
N ALA A 211 -0.56 -5.35 -21.18
CA ALA A 211 -1.87 -5.57 -21.78
C ALA A 211 -2.59 -6.81 -21.18
N ASN A 212 -1.84 -7.89 -20.91
CA ASN A 212 -2.41 -9.18 -20.52
C ASN A 212 -1.98 -9.67 -19.13
N LYS A 213 -0.86 -9.16 -18.59
CA LYS A 213 -0.26 -9.70 -17.37
C LYS A 213 0.15 -8.61 -16.39
N TYR A 214 0.31 -9.01 -15.15
CA TYR A 214 1.11 -8.33 -14.15
C TYR A 214 2.50 -8.94 -14.22
N VAL A 215 3.53 -8.10 -14.32
CA VAL A 215 4.93 -8.54 -14.35
C VAL A 215 5.64 -7.88 -13.17
N ALA A 216 6.17 -8.68 -12.27
CA ALA A 216 6.85 -8.25 -11.07
C ALA A 216 8.31 -8.72 -11.07
N VAL A 217 9.21 -7.85 -10.63
CA VAL A 217 10.65 -8.10 -10.58
C VAL A 217 11.18 -7.88 -9.18
N GLY A 218 12.25 -8.57 -8.80
CA GLY A 218 12.88 -8.42 -7.50
C GLY A 218 14.15 -9.24 -7.32
N VAL A 219 14.31 -9.79 -6.11
CA VAL A 219 15.55 -10.45 -5.68
C VAL A 219 15.32 -11.52 -4.61
N VAL A 220 16.05 -12.64 -4.74
CA VAL A 220 16.33 -13.59 -3.65
C VAL A 220 17.85 -13.73 -3.54
N GLY A 221 18.42 -13.38 -2.37
CA GLY A 221 19.87 -13.34 -2.22
C GLY A 221 20.50 -12.29 -3.15
N GLN A 222 21.29 -12.74 -4.13
CA GLN A 222 21.85 -11.89 -5.18
C GLN A 222 21.22 -12.15 -6.57
N ASP A 223 20.28 -13.09 -6.64
CA ASP A 223 19.70 -13.55 -7.90
C ASP A 223 18.49 -12.71 -8.27
N ALA A 224 18.42 -12.32 -9.54
CA ALA A 224 17.29 -11.64 -10.13
C ALA A 224 16.03 -12.51 -10.02
N GLN A 225 14.90 -11.89 -9.72
CA GLN A 225 13.61 -12.56 -9.71
C GLN A 225 12.67 -11.91 -10.70
N VAL A 226 11.96 -12.72 -11.47
CA VAL A 226 10.86 -12.26 -12.33
C VAL A 226 9.69 -13.21 -12.22
N TYR A 227 8.51 -12.68 -11.96
CA TYR A 227 7.28 -13.45 -12.00
C TYR A 227 6.22 -12.71 -12.81
N ASN A 228 5.30 -13.45 -13.39
CA ASN A 228 4.12 -12.88 -14.01
C ASN A 228 2.83 -13.57 -13.57
N SER A 229 1.71 -12.88 -13.76
CA SER A 229 0.37 -13.35 -13.41
C SER A 229 -0.67 -12.74 -14.32
N THR A 230 -1.71 -13.48 -14.67
CA THR A 230 -2.89 -12.96 -15.40
C THR A 230 -4.00 -12.49 -14.46
N ASP A 231 -3.99 -12.95 -13.21
CA ASP A 231 -5.12 -12.82 -12.27
C ASP A 231 -4.73 -12.28 -10.89
N PHE A 232 -3.46 -11.94 -10.67
CA PHE A 232 -2.88 -11.46 -9.41
C PHE A 232 -2.87 -12.47 -8.25
N THR A 233 -3.35 -13.70 -8.48
CA THR A 233 -3.41 -14.77 -7.47
C THR A 233 -2.47 -15.93 -7.76
N ASN A 234 -2.28 -16.26 -9.04
CA ASN A 234 -1.40 -17.31 -9.51
C ASN A 234 -0.21 -16.67 -10.22
N TRP A 235 0.99 -16.90 -9.70
CA TRP A 235 2.22 -16.31 -10.20
C TRP A 235 3.14 -17.41 -10.73
N THR A 236 3.70 -17.19 -11.92
CA THR A 236 4.65 -18.10 -12.56
C THR A 236 6.04 -17.47 -12.52
N ASP A 237 7.04 -18.26 -12.13
CA ASP A 237 8.44 -17.85 -12.09
C ASP A 237 9.05 -17.89 -13.51
N HIS A 238 9.61 -16.76 -13.93
CA HIS A 238 10.32 -16.55 -15.19
C HIS A 238 11.72 -15.96 -14.93
N SER A 239 12.28 -16.20 -13.75
CA SER A 239 13.56 -15.64 -13.33
C SER A 239 14.69 -16.10 -14.27
N PRO A 240 15.45 -15.17 -14.87
CA PRO A 240 16.54 -15.52 -15.76
C PRO A 240 17.72 -16.10 -14.97
N ALA A 241 18.37 -17.13 -15.52
CA ALA A 241 19.55 -17.73 -14.91
C ALA A 241 20.77 -16.78 -14.97
N ASN A 242 21.60 -16.81 -13.91
CA ASN A 242 22.86 -16.07 -13.82
C ASN A 242 22.70 -14.54 -13.99
N GLN A 243 21.58 -14.00 -13.52
CA GLN A 243 21.35 -12.55 -13.51
C GLN A 243 21.32 -12.05 -12.07
N ARG A 244 21.84 -10.85 -11.89
CA ARG A 244 21.80 -10.15 -10.61
C ARG A 244 20.50 -9.37 -10.41
N GLU A 245 20.27 -8.94 -9.18
CA GLU A 245 19.04 -8.37 -8.65
C GLU A 245 18.36 -7.37 -9.59
N PHE A 246 17.04 -7.48 -9.75
CA PHE A 246 16.21 -6.43 -10.35
C PHE A 246 15.60 -5.53 -9.29
N TYR A 247 15.63 -4.23 -9.56
CA TYR A 247 15.14 -3.20 -8.65
C TYR A 247 13.94 -2.45 -9.21
N THR A 248 13.81 -2.39 -10.53
CA THR A 248 12.77 -1.60 -11.19
C THR A 248 12.25 -2.28 -12.45
N VAL A 249 10.99 -2.01 -12.78
CA VAL A 249 10.37 -2.47 -14.03
C VAL A 249 9.47 -1.39 -14.63
N ALA A 250 9.53 -1.24 -15.96
CA ALA A 250 8.70 -0.31 -16.73
C ALA A 250 8.17 -0.98 -18.01
N TYR A 251 7.02 -0.51 -18.51
CA TYR A 251 6.36 -1.04 -19.71
C TYR A 251 6.00 0.10 -20.66
N ASP A 252 6.38 -0.02 -21.94
CA ASP A 252 6.11 1.01 -22.97
C ASP A 252 4.84 0.77 -23.81
N GLY A 253 4.06 -0.25 -23.48
CA GLY A 253 2.95 -0.71 -24.32
C GLY A 253 3.31 -1.87 -25.26
N THR A 254 4.59 -2.22 -25.39
CA THR A 254 5.09 -3.34 -26.21
C THR A 254 6.18 -4.15 -25.49
N ASN A 255 7.13 -3.48 -24.86
CA ASN A 255 8.31 -4.02 -24.19
C ASN A 255 8.22 -3.78 -22.68
N VAL A 256 8.58 -4.80 -21.90
CA VAL A 256 8.84 -4.69 -20.48
C VAL A 256 10.35 -4.61 -20.26
N LEU A 257 10.82 -3.57 -19.59
CA LEU A 257 12.23 -3.45 -19.17
C LEU A 257 12.35 -3.71 -17.68
N ALA A 258 13.29 -4.57 -17.30
CA ALA A 258 13.70 -4.80 -15.92
C ALA A 258 15.11 -4.25 -15.74
N GLY A 259 15.24 -3.26 -14.86
CA GLY A 259 16.51 -2.63 -14.50
C GLY A 259 16.98 -3.11 -13.14
N GLY A 260 18.29 -3.28 -12.99
CA GLY A 260 18.87 -3.80 -11.77
C GLY A 260 20.37 -3.62 -11.69
N TYR A 261 21.01 -4.48 -10.92
CA TYR A 261 22.46 -4.56 -10.87
C TYR A 261 23.01 -5.04 -12.23
N THR A 262 24.06 -4.39 -12.75
CA THR A 262 24.75 -4.67 -14.03
C THR A 262 24.00 -4.40 -15.34
N GLY A 263 22.79 -3.83 -15.32
CA GLY A 263 22.15 -3.30 -16.53
C GLY A 263 20.64 -3.52 -16.62
N VAL A 264 20.18 -3.77 -17.85
CA VAL A 264 18.75 -3.83 -18.20
C VAL A 264 18.46 -5.05 -19.07
N MET A 265 17.42 -5.80 -18.69
CA MET A 265 16.83 -6.86 -19.51
C MET A 265 15.48 -6.41 -20.09
N ARG A 266 15.13 -6.97 -21.24
CA ARG A 266 13.89 -6.72 -21.96
C ARG A 266 13.09 -8.00 -22.17
N SER A 267 11.78 -7.91 -21.98
CA SER A 267 10.80 -8.89 -22.45
C SER A 267 9.89 -8.26 -23.51
N THR A 268 9.58 -9.01 -24.56
CA THR A 268 8.65 -8.63 -25.63
C THR A 268 7.37 -9.46 -25.62
N ASN A 269 7.19 -10.30 -24.59
CA ASN A 269 6.09 -11.26 -24.45
C ASN A 269 5.56 -11.29 -23.02
N ASP A 270 5.19 -10.11 -22.50
CA ASP A 270 4.53 -9.96 -21.20
C ASP A 270 5.30 -10.64 -20.03
N GLY A 271 6.63 -10.64 -20.08
CA GLY A 271 7.50 -11.17 -19.02
C GLY A 271 7.75 -12.68 -19.08
N ASP A 272 7.30 -13.40 -20.13
CA ASP A 272 7.51 -14.85 -20.25
C ASP A 272 8.97 -15.23 -20.57
N SER A 273 9.67 -14.36 -21.31
CA SER A 273 11.09 -14.54 -21.63
C SER A 273 11.83 -13.21 -21.64
N TRP A 274 13.13 -13.25 -21.33
CA TRP A 274 13.97 -12.07 -21.12
C TRP A 274 15.29 -12.17 -21.86
N SER A 275 15.74 -11.05 -22.44
CA SER A 275 17.04 -10.90 -23.06
C SER A 275 17.75 -9.66 -22.52
N THR A 276 19.04 -9.75 -22.20
CA THR A 276 19.86 -8.58 -21.84
C THR A 276 19.98 -7.65 -23.04
N VAL A 277 19.58 -6.39 -22.86
CA VAL A 277 19.65 -5.34 -23.90
C VAL A 277 20.69 -4.27 -23.59
N TYR A 278 21.09 -4.16 -22.32
CA TYR A 278 22.14 -3.26 -21.86
C TYR A 278 22.91 -3.92 -20.72
N ASN A 279 24.24 -3.90 -20.80
CA ASN A 279 25.14 -4.48 -19.81
C ASN A 279 26.29 -3.51 -19.51
N ASN A 280 26.35 -3.03 -18.27
CA ASN A 280 27.48 -2.27 -17.75
C ASN A 280 27.66 -2.65 -16.28
N THR A 281 28.80 -3.27 -15.96
CA THR A 281 29.07 -3.81 -14.62
C THR A 281 29.19 -2.76 -13.52
N ASN A 282 29.39 -1.50 -13.88
CA ASN A 282 29.50 -0.40 -12.91
C ASN A 282 28.16 0.30 -12.64
N GLU A 283 27.13 -0.02 -13.42
CA GLU A 283 25.85 0.67 -13.36
C GLU A 283 24.77 -0.17 -12.68
N THR A 284 23.96 0.52 -11.88
CA THR A 284 22.77 -0.05 -11.27
C THR A 284 21.58 0.85 -11.56
N PHE A 285 20.51 0.27 -12.09
CA PHE A 285 19.24 0.94 -12.34
C PHE A 285 18.31 0.65 -11.15
N SER A 286 18.03 1.67 -10.34
CA SER A 286 17.22 1.54 -9.11
C SER A 286 15.77 1.95 -9.30
N ALA A 287 15.48 2.80 -10.29
CA ALA A 287 14.14 3.30 -10.57
C ALA A 287 13.95 3.57 -12.06
N MET A 288 12.76 3.29 -12.59
CA MET A 288 12.45 3.49 -14.00
C MET A 288 10.96 3.78 -14.20
N ALA A 289 10.66 4.63 -15.17
CA ALA A 289 9.32 4.84 -15.68
C ALA A 289 9.34 4.98 -17.20
N TYR A 290 8.23 4.64 -17.85
CA TYR A 290 8.00 4.97 -19.24
C TYR A 290 6.97 6.10 -19.34
N GLY A 291 7.19 7.03 -20.25
CA GLY A 291 6.28 8.13 -20.53
C GLY A 291 6.77 8.95 -21.71
N ASN A 292 5.86 9.67 -22.37
CA ASN A 292 6.20 10.60 -23.46
C ASN A 292 7.17 10.03 -24.53
N GLY A 293 7.03 8.73 -24.84
CA GLY A 293 7.82 8.04 -25.88
C GLY A 293 9.19 7.51 -25.43
N ARG A 294 9.53 7.53 -24.13
CA ARG A 294 10.85 7.11 -23.65
C ARG A 294 10.82 6.45 -22.27
N PHE A 295 11.82 5.61 -22.03
CA PHE A 295 12.15 5.17 -20.68
C PHE A 295 13.04 6.22 -20.02
N VAL A 296 12.76 6.55 -18.77
CA VAL A 296 13.58 7.39 -17.91
C VAL A 296 13.94 6.57 -16.69
N ALA A 297 15.23 6.48 -16.39
CA ALA A 297 15.74 5.68 -15.29
C ALA A 297 16.70 6.46 -14.40
N GLY A 298 16.60 6.20 -13.12
CA GLY A 298 17.52 6.66 -12.09
C GLY A 298 18.34 5.49 -11.57
N GLY A 299 19.56 5.80 -11.20
CA GLY A 299 20.51 4.79 -10.78
C GLY A 299 21.81 5.42 -10.31
N TYR A 300 22.85 4.61 -10.22
CA TYR A 300 24.19 5.05 -9.92
C TYR A 300 25.23 4.32 -10.77
N ASP A 301 26.31 5.02 -11.09
CA ASP A 301 27.50 4.48 -11.76
C ASP A 301 28.68 4.60 -10.78
N GLY A 302 29.14 3.46 -10.25
CA GLY A 302 30.08 3.43 -9.14
C GLY A 302 29.50 4.07 -7.88
N ASN A 303 29.91 5.32 -7.59
CA ASN A 303 29.51 6.07 -6.40
C ASN A 303 28.67 7.32 -6.70
N ALA A 304 28.33 7.60 -7.98
CA ALA A 304 27.62 8.80 -8.37
C ALA A 304 26.24 8.48 -8.96
N GLY A 305 25.21 9.18 -8.49
CA GLY A 305 23.84 9.09 -9.01
C GLY A 305 23.70 9.63 -10.44
N PHE A 306 22.73 9.09 -11.18
CA PHE A 306 22.37 9.56 -12.52
C PHE A 306 20.87 9.54 -12.78
N ILE A 307 20.42 10.35 -13.73
CA ILE A 307 19.20 10.11 -14.53
C ILE A 307 19.62 9.88 -15.98
N ARG A 308 19.11 8.81 -16.59
CA ARG A 308 19.30 8.48 -18.01
C ARG A 308 17.98 8.23 -18.69
N TYR A 309 17.95 8.36 -20.00
CA TYR A 309 16.78 8.02 -20.81
C TYR A 309 17.15 7.17 -22.03
N SER A 310 16.16 6.41 -22.52
CA SER A 310 16.25 5.55 -23.69
C SER A 310 15.02 5.72 -24.57
N THR A 311 15.23 5.86 -25.88
CA THR A 311 14.16 5.96 -26.91
C THR A 311 14.09 4.73 -27.81
N ASP A 312 14.92 3.72 -27.55
CA ASP A 312 15.11 2.54 -28.38
C ASP A 312 14.88 1.23 -27.59
N ALA A 313 13.91 1.26 -26.67
CA ALA A 313 13.54 0.13 -25.83
C ALA A 313 14.73 -0.46 -25.03
N GLY A 314 15.52 0.44 -24.44
CA GLY A 314 16.55 0.12 -23.45
C GLY A 314 17.89 -0.31 -24.02
N THR A 315 18.10 -0.29 -25.36
CA THR A 315 19.37 -0.70 -25.96
C THR A 315 20.46 0.37 -25.84
N THR A 316 20.10 1.66 -25.88
CA THR A 316 21.02 2.76 -25.61
C THR A 316 20.44 3.70 -24.55
N TRP A 317 21.34 4.27 -23.73
CA TRP A 317 20.99 5.17 -22.64
C TRP A 317 21.81 6.46 -22.74
N THR A 318 21.13 7.59 -22.68
CA THR A 318 21.75 8.93 -22.69
C THR A 318 21.56 9.59 -21.32
N THR A 319 22.60 10.24 -20.80
CA THR A 319 22.53 10.97 -19.52
C THR A 319 21.68 12.23 -19.65
N ALA A 320 20.62 12.33 -18.85
CA ALA A 320 19.83 13.54 -18.66
C ALA A 320 20.35 14.38 -17.49
N SER A 321 20.81 13.73 -16.41
CA SER A 321 21.33 14.41 -15.23
C SER A 321 22.45 13.61 -14.57
N THR A 322 23.46 14.33 -14.08
CA THR A 322 24.56 13.82 -13.26
C THR A 322 24.43 14.28 -11.80
N ALA A 323 23.24 14.72 -11.38
CA ALA A 323 23.00 15.06 -9.99
C ALA A 323 23.15 13.81 -9.12
N ASP A 324 24.08 13.90 -8.16
CA ASP A 324 24.47 12.79 -7.29
C ASP A 324 23.43 12.53 -6.19
N ASN A 325 22.34 11.89 -6.59
CA ASN A 325 21.23 11.51 -5.74
C ASN A 325 20.99 10.00 -5.83
N TRP A 326 20.59 9.40 -4.72
CA TRP A 326 20.02 8.06 -4.69
C TRP A 326 18.55 8.11 -5.05
N TYR A 327 18.22 7.86 -6.31
CA TYR A 327 16.83 7.78 -6.78
C TYR A 327 16.18 6.47 -6.35
N ILE A 328 15.11 6.58 -5.57
CA ILE A 328 14.34 5.45 -5.04
C ILE A 328 13.16 5.13 -5.95
N LYS A 329 12.56 6.16 -6.57
CA LYS A 329 11.41 5.98 -7.45
C LYS A 329 11.36 7.02 -8.54
N ILE A 330 10.96 6.58 -9.73
CA ILE A 330 10.55 7.45 -10.83
C ILE A 330 9.15 7.04 -11.24
N LYS A 331 8.26 8.01 -11.45
CA LYS A 331 6.93 7.78 -12.01
C LYS A 331 6.61 8.83 -13.06
N HIS A 332 5.90 8.40 -14.10
CA HIS A 332 5.29 9.28 -15.08
C HIS A 332 3.81 9.39 -14.77
N ILE A 333 3.34 10.60 -14.46
CA ILE A 333 1.95 10.87 -14.08
C ILE A 333 1.56 12.19 -14.76
N ASN A 334 0.42 12.22 -15.44
CA ASN A 334 -0.12 13.42 -16.09
C ASN A 334 0.90 14.15 -16.98
N ASN A 335 1.62 13.40 -17.83
CA ASN A 335 2.66 13.89 -18.74
C ASN A 335 3.92 14.48 -18.07
N VAL A 336 4.12 14.25 -16.77
CA VAL A 336 5.29 14.69 -16.01
C VAL A 336 5.98 13.49 -15.39
N PHE A 337 7.30 13.42 -15.54
CA PHE A 337 8.15 12.54 -14.76
C PHE A 337 8.43 13.16 -13.40
N PHE A 338 8.30 12.39 -12.34
CA PHE A 338 8.74 12.72 -11.00
C PHE A 338 9.80 11.72 -10.58
N ALA A 339 10.95 12.22 -10.12
CA ALA A 339 12.02 11.41 -9.54
C ALA A 339 12.18 11.78 -8.06
N PHE A 340 12.07 10.80 -7.18
CA PHE A 340 12.20 10.94 -5.74
C PHE A 340 13.40 10.14 -5.23
N GLY A 341 14.14 10.73 -4.31
CA GLY A 341 15.34 10.13 -3.74
C GLY A 341 15.91 10.95 -2.59
N ASN A 342 17.18 10.73 -2.28
CA ASN A 342 17.93 11.55 -1.34
C ASN A 342 19.27 11.97 -1.95
N ARG A 343 19.75 13.15 -1.59
CA ARG A 343 21.07 13.65 -2.01
C ARG A 343 22.16 12.80 -1.34
N ASN A 344 23.19 12.40 -2.10
CA ASN A 344 24.24 11.54 -1.55
C ASN A 344 25.06 12.24 -0.45
N SER A 345 25.17 13.58 -0.48
CA SER A 345 26.01 14.36 0.43
C SER A 345 25.49 14.46 1.86
N ASP A 346 24.18 14.56 2.05
CA ASP A 346 23.55 14.91 3.33
C ASP A 346 22.27 14.09 3.63
N TYR A 347 21.88 13.20 2.71
CA TYR A 347 20.67 12.38 2.81
C TYR A 347 19.37 13.20 2.89
N GLU A 348 19.39 14.48 2.52
CA GLU A 348 18.16 15.26 2.39
C GLU A 348 17.33 14.72 1.22
N SER A 349 16.01 14.63 1.44
CA SER A 349 15.09 14.20 0.40
C SER A 349 15.04 15.20 -0.75
N VAL A 350 15.03 14.65 -1.97
CA VAL A 350 14.94 15.42 -3.21
C VAL A 350 13.78 14.92 -4.05
N ILE A 351 13.02 15.87 -4.62
CA ILE A 351 12.03 15.62 -5.66
C ILE A 351 12.42 16.46 -6.85
N MET A 352 12.57 15.82 -8.01
CA MET A 352 12.74 16.47 -9.29
C MET A 352 11.54 16.17 -10.17
N TYR A 353 11.24 17.06 -11.10
CA TYR A 353 10.22 16.83 -12.11
C TYR A 353 10.73 17.25 -13.48
N SER A 354 10.22 16.59 -14.52
CA SER A 354 10.54 16.90 -15.91
C SER A 354 9.37 16.56 -16.81
N THR A 355 9.06 17.41 -17.79
CA THR A 355 7.98 17.14 -18.76
C THR A 355 8.42 16.22 -19.88
N ASP A 356 9.73 16.09 -20.11
CA ASP A 356 10.28 15.23 -21.16
C ASP A 356 11.22 14.15 -20.61
N GLY A 357 11.62 14.19 -19.35
CA GLY A 357 12.58 13.24 -18.78
C GLY A 357 14.03 13.49 -19.21
N ILE A 358 14.30 14.65 -19.81
CA ILE A 358 15.61 15.08 -20.31
C ILE A 358 16.06 16.36 -19.60
N THR A 359 15.15 17.35 -19.47
CA THR A 359 15.45 18.67 -18.89
C THR A 359 14.73 18.97 -17.60
#